data_AF-A0A0P1IJD0-F1
#
_entry.id   AF-A0A0P1IJD0-F1
#
_cell.length_a   1.000
_cell.length_b   1.000
_cell.length_c   1.000
_cell.angle_alpha   90.00
_cell.angle_beta   90.00
_cell.angle_gamma   90.00
#
_symmetry.space_group_name_H-M   'P 1'
#
loop_
_entity.id
_entity.type
_entity.pdbx_description
1 polymer ?
#
loop_
_entity_poly.entity_id
_entity_poly.type
_entity_poly.pdbx_seq_one_letter_code
_entity_poly.pdbx_strand_id
1 'polypeptide(L)'
;MINAIDAAIQPASQLVRQLKCLVSAIVLVSGLIGISPAFAADLSQLPTGLRTKIDLATQACASFNDGQFDLDWGAVERVDLDGDLQRDWVLNESGFACSSTASLYCGTGGCMSHF
;
A
#
# COMPACT_ATOMS: atom_id res chain seq x y z
N MET A 1 -64.65 33.95 -2.42
CA MET A 1 -64.97 32.97 -1.37
C MET A 1 -64.21 31.69 -1.72
N ILE A 2 -62.95 31.61 -1.29
CA ILE A 2 -62.39 30.82 -0.16
C ILE A 2 -61.97 29.40 -0.61
N ASN A 3 -60.65 29.28 -0.78
CA ASN A 3 -59.71 28.20 -0.46
C ASN A 3 -60.11 26.73 -0.58
N ALA A 4 -59.22 25.94 -1.20
CA ALA A 4 -58.53 24.88 -0.48
C ALA A 4 -57.27 24.49 -1.26
N ILE A 5 -56.13 25.05 -0.84
CA ILE A 5 -54.82 24.48 -1.11
C ILE A 5 -54.77 23.28 -0.17
N ASP A 6 -55.09 22.09 -0.68
CA ASP A 6 -54.96 20.85 0.09
C ASP A 6 -53.46 20.55 0.22
N ALA A 7 -52.86 21.18 1.22
CA ALA A 7 -51.54 20.85 1.69
C ALA A 7 -51.60 19.40 2.17
N ALA A 8 -51.00 18.51 1.38
CA ALA A 8 -50.71 17.14 1.79
C ALA A 8 -49.77 17.19 3.00
N ILE A 9 -50.35 17.29 4.20
CA ILE A 9 -49.65 17.16 5.47
C ILE A 9 -49.32 15.68 5.60
N GLN A 10 -48.15 15.28 5.12
CA GLN A 10 -47.67 13.92 5.33
C GLN A 10 -47.42 13.70 6.83
N PRO A 11 -47.86 12.56 7.40
CA PRO A 11 -47.73 12.32 8.82
C PRO A 11 -46.27 12.21 9.22
N ALA A 12 -45.88 12.83 10.34
CA ALA A 12 -44.50 12.91 10.83
C ALA A 12 -43.78 11.54 10.91
N SER A 13 -44.53 10.45 11.05
CA SER A 13 -44.01 9.08 11.04
C SER A 13 -43.47 8.61 9.69
N GLN A 14 -44.01 9.11 8.58
CA GLN A 14 -43.52 8.83 7.22
C GLN A 14 -42.18 9.51 6.96
N LEU A 15 -42.02 10.76 7.40
CA LEU A 15 -40.77 11.53 7.31
C LEU A 15 -39.63 10.87 8.11
N VAL A 16 -39.91 10.41 9.33
CA VAL A 16 -38.92 9.70 10.17
C VAL A 16 -38.50 8.36 9.55
N ARG A 17 -39.43 7.65 8.89
CA ARG A 17 -39.14 6.37 8.23
C ARG A 17 -38.33 6.57 6.94
N GLN A 18 -38.66 7.58 6.14
CA GLN A 18 -37.92 7.97 4.93
C GLN A 18 -36.51 8.45 5.27
N LEU A 19 -36.35 9.24 6.33
CA LEU A 19 -35.05 9.71 6.79
C LEU A 19 -34.16 8.57 7.32
N LYS A 20 -34.72 7.60 8.04
CA LYS A 20 -34.00 6.39 8.48
C LYS A 20 -33.56 5.50 7.32
N CYS A 21 -34.39 5.33 6.29
CA CYS A 21 -34.03 4.56 5.09
C CYS A 21 -32.92 5.26 4.29
N LEU A 22 -32.99 6.58 4.13
CA LEU A 22 -31.96 7.38 3.44
C LEU A 22 -30.61 7.33 4.16
N VAL A 23 -30.59 7.48 5.49
CA VAL A 23 -29.35 7.41 6.29
C VAL A 23 -28.73 6.01 6.23
N SER A 24 -29.54 4.95 6.24
CA SER A 24 -29.04 3.57 6.15
C SER A 24 -28.47 3.22 4.76
N ALA A 25 -28.98 3.84 3.70
CA ALA A 25 -28.47 3.64 2.34
C ALA A 25 -27.13 4.35 2.08
N ILE A 26 -26.91 5.51 2.72
CA ILE A 26 -25.67 6.30 2.55
C ILE A 26 -24.47 5.63 3.24
N VAL A 27 -24.68 5.02 4.42
CA VAL A 27 -23.60 4.37 5.19
C VAL A 27 -23.01 3.13 4.49
N LEU A 28 -23.78 2.46 3.62
CA LEU A 28 -23.33 1.25 2.92
C LEU A 28 -22.45 1.54 1.69
N VAL A 29 -22.41 2.77 1.17
CA VAL A 29 -21.71 3.10 -0.09
C VAL A 29 -20.30 3.67 0.13
N SER A 30 -19.95 4.12 1.33
CA SER A 30 -18.65 4.77 1.60
C SER A 30 -17.45 3.83 1.81
N GLY A 31 -17.62 2.51 1.70
CA GLY A 31 -16.59 1.52 2.04
C GLY A 31 -15.53 1.17 0.97
N LEU A 32 -15.59 1.76 -0.23
CA LEU A 32 -14.75 1.32 -1.38
C LEU A 32 -13.56 2.22 -1.72
N ILE A 33 -13.32 3.31 -0.98
CA ILE A 33 -12.26 4.26 -1.30
C ILE A 33 -11.04 3.95 -0.42
N GLY A 34 -10.16 3.05 -0.87
CA GLY A 34 -8.89 2.84 -0.17
C GLY A 34 -8.14 1.53 -0.41
N ILE A 35 -8.62 0.64 -1.28
CA ILE A 35 -7.83 -0.55 -1.65
C ILE A 35 -6.78 -0.09 -2.68
N SER A 36 -5.71 0.54 -2.22
CA SER A 36 -4.50 0.69 -3.03
C SER A 36 -4.04 -0.73 -3.37
N PRO A 37 -3.95 -1.11 -4.66
CA PRO A 37 -3.36 -2.40 -4.97
C PRO A 37 -1.94 -2.41 -4.42
N ALA A 38 -1.53 -3.52 -3.83
CA ALA A 38 -0.13 -3.77 -3.49
C ALA A 38 0.63 -3.82 -4.82
N PHE A 39 1.02 -2.65 -5.32
CA PHE A 39 1.88 -2.55 -6.49
C PHE A 39 3.21 -3.19 -6.07
N ALA A 40 3.52 -4.35 -6.67
CA ALA A 40 4.91 -4.79 -6.72
C ALA A 40 5.72 -3.61 -7.24
N ALA A 41 6.77 -3.21 -6.51
CA ALA A 41 7.58 -2.08 -6.90
C ALA A 41 8.08 -2.32 -8.34
N ASP A 42 7.79 -1.41 -9.26
CA ASP A 42 8.27 -1.52 -10.63
C ASP A 42 9.79 -1.32 -10.63
N LEU A 43 10.52 -2.44 -10.60
CA LEU A 43 11.97 -2.44 -10.56
C LEU A 43 12.59 -1.99 -11.89
N SER A 44 11.81 -1.80 -12.96
CA SER A 44 12.34 -1.37 -14.26
C SER A 44 12.98 0.03 -14.19
N GLN A 45 12.44 0.90 -13.33
CA GLN A 45 12.91 2.27 -13.15
C GLN A 45 13.97 2.42 -12.03
N LEU A 46 14.39 1.32 -11.42
CA LEU A 46 15.36 1.34 -10.35
C LEU A 46 16.72 1.91 -10.84
N PRO A 47 17.36 2.83 -10.11
CA PRO A 47 18.68 3.33 -10.42
C PRO A 47 19.72 2.21 -10.52
N THR A 48 20.69 2.35 -11.42
CA THR A 48 21.71 1.32 -11.67
C THR A 48 22.49 0.93 -10.40
N GLY A 49 22.75 1.90 -9.51
CA GLY A 49 23.43 1.65 -8.24
C GLY A 49 22.67 0.66 -7.34
N LEU A 50 21.35 0.86 -7.21
CA LEU A 50 20.48 -0.03 -6.42
C LEU A 50 20.28 -1.38 -7.12
N ARG A 51 20.15 -1.40 -8.45
CA ARG A 51 20.07 -2.67 -9.21
C ARG A 51 21.32 -3.53 -9.00
N THR A 52 22.50 -2.91 -8.96
CA THR A 52 23.76 -3.62 -8.66
C THR A 52 23.73 -4.28 -7.28
N LYS A 53 23.08 -3.68 -6.27
CA LYS A 53 22.93 -4.29 -4.94
C LYS A 53 22.03 -5.52 -4.98
N ILE A 54 20.93 -5.46 -5.74
CA ILE A 54 20.04 -6.60 -5.96
C ILE A 54 20.79 -7.74 -6.67
N ASP A 55 21.58 -7.43 -7.69
CA ASP A 55 22.35 -8.43 -8.43
C ASP A 55 23.40 -9.11 -7.53
N LEU A 56 24.10 -8.33 -6.69
CA LEU A 56 25.04 -8.86 -5.71
C LEU A 56 24.35 -9.75 -4.67
N ALA A 57 23.20 -9.32 -4.16
CA ALA A 57 22.41 -10.12 -3.22
C ALA A 57 21.94 -11.43 -3.87
N THR A 58 21.46 -11.37 -5.10
CA THR A 58 21.04 -12.53 -5.90
C THR A 58 22.19 -13.54 -6.06
N GLN A 59 23.37 -13.05 -6.44
CA GLN A 59 24.56 -13.89 -6.59
C GLN A 59 25.01 -14.50 -5.25
N ALA A 60 24.93 -13.76 -4.15
CA ALA A 60 25.27 -14.25 -2.82
C ALA A 60 24.35 -15.40 -2.38
N CYS A 61 23.03 -15.28 -2.60
CA CYS A 61 22.09 -16.36 -2.29
C CYS A 61 22.32 -17.60 -3.16
N ALA A 62 22.49 -17.42 -4.46
CA ALA A 62 22.77 -18.53 -5.38
C ALA A 62 24.07 -19.25 -5.02
N SER A 63 25.10 -18.52 -4.59
CA SER A 63 26.37 -19.11 -4.15
C SER A 63 26.27 -19.82 -2.80
N PHE A 64 25.22 -19.55 -2.02
CA PHE A 64 24.96 -20.15 -0.72
C PHE A 64 23.92 -21.27 -0.85
N ASN A 65 24.41 -22.52 -0.98
CA ASN A 65 23.58 -23.72 -1.10
C ASN A 65 22.54 -23.64 -2.24
N ASP A 66 22.91 -23.05 -3.38
CA ASP A 66 22.05 -22.92 -4.56
C ASP A 66 20.69 -22.24 -4.25
N GLY A 67 20.72 -21.25 -3.36
CA GLY A 67 19.54 -20.53 -2.92
C GLY A 67 18.88 -19.69 -4.01
N GLN A 68 17.58 -19.44 -3.86
CA GLN A 68 16.80 -18.55 -4.70
C GLN A 68 16.55 -17.25 -3.96
N PHE A 69 16.93 -16.14 -4.59
CA PHE A 69 16.73 -14.80 -4.06
C PHE A 69 15.32 -14.29 -4.36
N ASP A 70 14.74 -13.57 -3.40
CA ASP A 70 13.46 -12.88 -3.56
C ASP A 70 13.46 -11.53 -2.84
N LEU A 71 12.55 -10.65 -3.26
CA LEU A 71 12.30 -9.33 -2.66
C LEU A 71 10.92 -9.33 -2.01
N ASP A 72 10.91 -9.37 -0.69
CA ASP A 72 9.71 -9.26 0.12
C ASP A 72 9.18 -7.82 0.17
N TRP A 73 7.97 -7.70 0.73
CA TRP A 73 7.33 -6.41 0.93
C TRP A 73 8.21 -5.45 1.74
N GLY A 74 8.28 -4.20 1.27
CA GLY A 74 9.12 -3.16 1.89
C GLY A 74 10.60 -3.22 1.49
N ALA A 75 11.02 -4.18 0.66
CA ALA A 75 12.39 -4.20 0.14
C ALA A 75 12.68 -3.00 -0.77
N VAL A 76 11.69 -2.51 -1.50
CA VAL A 76 11.82 -1.34 -2.38
C VAL A 76 10.68 -0.37 -2.12
N GLU A 77 11.04 0.86 -1.75
CA GLU A 77 10.11 1.91 -1.40
C GLU A 77 10.42 3.21 -2.13
N ARG A 78 9.42 4.10 -2.17
CA ARG A 78 9.54 5.44 -2.75
C ARG A 78 9.23 6.46 -1.64
N VAL A 79 10.26 7.13 -1.14
CA VAL A 79 10.19 8.05 0.02
C VAL A 79 10.92 9.34 -0.32
N ASP A 80 10.37 10.49 0.04
CA ASP A 80 11.05 11.79 -0.08
C ASP A 80 12.11 11.88 1.03
N LEU A 81 13.40 11.76 0.68
CA LEU A 81 14.50 11.73 1.65
C LEU A 81 15.11 13.11 1.91
N ASP A 82 14.96 14.05 0.98
CA ASP A 82 15.60 15.37 1.03
C ASP A 82 14.62 16.55 1.18
N GLY A 83 13.32 16.29 1.13
CA GLY A 83 12.24 17.25 1.34
C GLY A 83 11.87 18.05 0.09
N ASP A 84 12.27 17.62 -1.10
CA ASP A 84 11.99 18.31 -2.38
C ASP A 84 10.60 17.96 -2.98
N LEU A 85 9.82 17.13 -2.28
CA LEU A 85 8.51 16.59 -2.69
C LEU A 85 8.57 15.60 -3.88
N GLN A 86 9.75 15.26 -4.37
CA GLN A 86 9.98 14.09 -5.19
C GLN A 86 10.24 12.89 -4.30
N ARG A 87 9.86 11.70 -4.77
CA ARG A 87 10.16 10.47 -4.04
C ARG A 87 11.48 9.90 -4.55
N ASP A 88 12.35 9.51 -3.63
CA ASP A 88 13.59 8.79 -3.90
C ASP A 88 13.38 7.29 -3.80
N TRP A 89 14.29 6.52 -4.39
CA TRP A 89 14.28 5.07 -4.26
C TRP A 89 14.98 4.67 -2.97
N VAL A 90 14.33 3.83 -2.17
CA VAL A 90 14.94 3.19 -1.00
C VAL A 90 14.95 1.68 -1.25
N LEU A 91 16.10 1.05 -1.06
CA LEU A 91 16.27 -0.40 -1.11
C LEU A 91 16.65 -0.90 0.29
N ASN A 92 15.74 -1.60 0.96
CA ASN A 92 15.91 -2.09 2.33
C ASN A 92 16.20 -3.59 2.34
N GLU A 93 17.37 -3.97 2.86
CA GLU A 93 17.78 -5.37 2.97
C GLU A 93 16.93 -6.18 3.96
N SER A 94 16.11 -5.52 4.79
CA SER A 94 15.15 -6.23 5.65
C SER A 94 14.10 -7.03 4.86
N GLY A 95 13.83 -6.62 3.63
CA GLY A 95 12.98 -7.35 2.69
C GLY A 95 13.74 -8.27 1.74
N PHE A 96 15.04 -8.53 1.96
CA PHE A 96 15.77 -9.49 1.14
C PHE A 96 15.59 -10.89 1.69
N ALA A 97 15.20 -11.83 0.83
CA ALA A 97 15.00 -13.22 1.20
C ALA A 97 15.93 -14.15 0.40
N CYS A 98 16.41 -15.19 1.04
CA CYS A 98 17.13 -16.28 0.39
C CYS A 98 16.53 -17.61 0.83
N SER A 99 16.13 -18.46 -0.12
CA SER A 99 15.44 -19.73 0.17
C SER A 99 16.27 -20.69 1.04
N SER A 100 17.60 -20.56 1.01
CA SER A 100 18.53 -21.44 1.73
C SER A 100 18.97 -20.91 3.09
N THR A 101 18.69 -19.64 3.42
CA THR A 101 18.98 -19.08 4.76
C THR A 101 18.21 -17.81 5.07
N ALA A 102 17.66 -17.73 6.28
CA ALA A 102 16.82 -16.60 6.70
C ALA A 102 17.60 -15.32 7.06
N SER A 103 18.91 -15.43 7.32
CA SER A 103 19.71 -14.33 7.88
C SER A 103 20.93 -13.98 7.02
N LEU A 104 20.86 -14.18 5.70
CA LEU A 104 22.01 -13.90 4.81
C LEU A 104 22.35 -12.41 4.79
N TYR A 105 21.31 -11.57 4.77
CA TYR A 105 21.42 -10.13 4.53
C TYR A 105 21.29 -9.32 5.82
N CYS A 106 20.50 -9.81 6.77
CA CYS A 106 20.32 -9.20 8.08
C CYS A 106 20.98 -10.03 9.17
N GLY A 107 21.96 -9.45 9.86
CA GLY A 107 22.65 -10.07 10.98
C GLY A 107 22.40 -9.33 12.29
N THR A 108 23.26 -9.56 13.29
CA THR A 108 23.17 -8.88 14.60
C THR A 108 23.45 -7.37 14.53
N GLY A 109 24.04 -6.90 13.43
CA GLY A 109 24.24 -5.46 13.16
C GLY A 109 23.01 -4.76 12.58
N GLY A 110 21.92 -5.48 12.34
CA GLY A 110 20.74 -4.98 11.64
C GLY A 110 20.79 -5.21 10.12
N CYS A 111 19.84 -4.58 9.42
CA CYS A 111 19.73 -4.60 7.96
C CYS A 111 20.14 -3.24 7.40
N MET A 112 20.78 -3.21 6.22
CA MET A 112 21.14 -1.94 5.56
C MET A 112 19.98 -1.41 4.70
N SER A 113 19.88 -0.09 4.59
CA SER A 113 19.06 0.57 3.57
C SER A 113 19.96 1.38 2.64
N HIS A 114 19.71 1.30 1.33
CA HIS A 114 20.47 1.98 0.27
C HIS A 114 19.57 3.01 -0.42
N PHE A 115 20.15 4.14 -0.81
CA PHE A 115 19.49 5.27 -1.49
C PHE A 115 20.43 5.87 -2.54
#